data_AF-A0A2D4H7Q1-F1
#
_entry.id   AF-A0A2D4H7Q1-F1
#
_cell.length_a   1.000
_cell.length_b   1.000
_cell.length_c   1.000
_cell.angle_alpha   90.00
_cell.angle_beta   90.00
_cell.angle_gamma   90.00
#
_symmetry.space_group_name_H-M   'P 1'
#
loop_
_entity.id
_entity.type
_entity.pdbx_description
1 polymer ?
#
loop_
_entity_poly.entity_id
_entity_poly.type
_entity_poly.pdbx_seq_one_letter_code
_entity_poly.pdbx_strand_id
1 'polypeptide(L)'
;MSVSKQTRLEQALHQAEEFHSVVHVLLEWLAEAEQTLRFHGILPDDEEALRMLIDQHREFMKKLDEKKIELSKATDMGEAILAICHPDSITTIKHWITIIRARFEEVIAWAKQHQQRLAGALAALIANQELLEALLSWLQWAETTLTEKDKEVIPQEIDDVKALIAEHQTFMEEMTRKQPDVDKVTKTHKRKAAETGPIQSHIPVLDKGRGGRKCSPIPSMYPSGAQTQIETKNPRINLLLSKWQQVWLLALERRRKLNDALDRLEELREFASFDFDIWRKKYMRWMNHKKSRVMDFFRRIDKDQDGKITRQEFIDGILSSKFPTSRLEMSAVADIFDRDGDGYIDYYEFVAALHPNKDAYKPLTDADKIEDEVTRQVAKCKCAKRFQVEQIGENKYRFGDSQQLRLVRILRSTVMVRVGGGWMALDEFLVKNDPCR
;
A
#
# COMPACT_ATOMS: atom_id res chain seq x y z
N MET A 1 -65.45 -11.47 -82.37
CA MET A 1 -64.65 -10.33 -81.83
C MET A 1 -65.02 -9.98 -80.39
N SER A 2 -66.31 -9.90 -80.02
CA SER A 2 -66.73 -9.53 -78.64
C SER A 2 -66.35 -10.54 -77.55
N VAL A 3 -66.63 -11.84 -77.75
CA VAL A 3 -66.42 -12.89 -76.74
C VAL A 3 -64.94 -13.03 -76.34
N SER A 4 -64.01 -13.04 -77.31
CA SER A 4 -62.57 -13.12 -77.04
C SER A 4 -62.03 -11.90 -76.28
N LYS A 5 -62.57 -10.70 -76.54
CA LYS A 5 -62.22 -9.49 -75.79
C LYS A 5 -62.72 -9.58 -74.35
N GLN A 6 -63.94 -10.08 -74.16
CA GLN A 6 -64.55 -10.23 -72.85
C GLN A 6 -63.80 -11.25 -71.97
N THR A 7 -63.46 -12.43 -72.49
CA THR A 7 -62.67 -13.43 -71.76
C THR A 7 -61.30 -12.90 -71.34
N ARG A 8 -60.63 -12.11 -72.20
CA ARG A 8 -59.33 -11.50 -71.87
C ARG A 8 -59.45 -10.46 -70.75
N LEU A 9 -60.53 -9.69 -70.74
CA LEU A 9 -60.78 -8.68 -69.69
C LEU A 9 -61.13 -9.35 -68.35
N GLU A 10 -61.95 -10.41 -68.37
CA GLU A 10 -62.28 -11.19 -67.18
C GLU A 10 -61.03 -11.86 -66.58
N GLN A 11 -60.16 -12.42 -67.42
CA GLN A 11 -58.90 -13.02 -66.96
C GLN A 11 -57.94 -11.97 -66.38
N ALA A 12 -57.82 -10.79 -67.00
CA ALA A 12 -56.99 -9.71 -66.49
C ALA A 12 -57.52 -9.15 -65.15
N LEU A 13 -58.84 -9.03 -65.00
CA LEU A 13 -59.49 -8.64 -63.74
C LEU A 13 -59.16 -9.65 -62.64
N HIS A 14 -59.34 -10.94 -62.91
CA HIS A 14 -59.06 -12.00 -61.94
C HIS A 14 -57.59 -12.01 -61.50
N GLN A 15 -56.65 -11.83 -62.44
CA GLN A 15 -55.21 -11.72 -62.11
C GLN A 15 -54.91 -10.51 -61.23
N ALA A 16 -55.54 -9.36 -61.51
CA ALA A 16 -55.37 -8.15 -60.72
C ALA A 16 -55.95 -8.29 -59.31
N GLU A 17 -57.12 -8.93 -59.16
CA GLU A 17 -57.73 -9.23 -57.86
C GLU A 17 -56.88 -10.20 -57.03
N GLU A 18 -56.35 -11.27 -57.65
CA GLU A 18 -55.46 -12.21 -56.97
C GLU A 18 -54.16 -11.52 -56.53
N PHE A 19 -53.54 -10.71 -57.40
CA PHE A 19 -52.34 -9.94 -57.06
C PHE A 19 -52.60 -8.97 -55.91
N HIS A 20 -53.70 -8.23 -55.96
CA HIS A 20 -54.08 -7.29 -54.91
C HIS A 20 -54.28 -7.99 -53.56
N SER A 21 -54.98 -9.13 -53.56
CA SER A 21 -55.21 -9.94 -52.35
C SER A 21 -53.90 -10.42 -51.72
N VAL A 22 -53.01 -11.02 -52.53
CA VAL A 22 -51.70 -11.51 -52.05
C VAL A 22 -50.85 -10.37 -51.49
N VAL A 23 -50.80 -9.23 -52.20
CA VAL A 23 -50.05 -8.04 -51.75
C VAL A 23 -50.60 -7.48 -50.45
N HIS A 24 -51.92 -7.42 -50.28
CA HIS A 24 -52.53 -6.87 -49.08
C HIS A 24 -52.26 -7.74 -47.85
N VAL A 25 -52.40 -9.07 -47.97
CA VAL A 25 -52.06 -10.01 -46.89
C VAL A 25 -50.59 -9.93 -46.51
N LEU A 26 -49.70 -9.77 -47.50
CA LEU A 26 -48.27 -9.61 -47.23
C LEU A 26 -47.97 -8.30 -46.49
N LEU A 27 -48.60 -7.19 -46.87
CA LEU A 27 -48.42 -5.89 -46.22
C LEU A 27 -48.96 -5.87 -44.79
N GLU A 28 -50.08 -6.54 -44.53
CA GLU A 28 -50.63 -6.69 -43.18
C GLU A 28 -49.65 -7.45 -42.28
N TRP A 29 -49.13 -8.59 -42.74
CA TRP A 29 -48.11 -9.34 -42.01
C TRP A 29 -46.82 -8.54 -41.80
N LEU A 30 -46.38 -7.79 -42.82
CA LEU A 30 -45.22 -6.91 -42.70
C LEU A 30 -45.43 -5.84 -41.62
N ALA A 31 -46.62 -5.25 -41.52
CA ALA A 31 -46.94 -4.28 -40.47
C ALA A 31 -46.85 -4.89 -39.06
N GLU A 32 -47.34 -6.13 -38.87
CA GLU A 32 -47.21 -6.86 -37.60
C GLU A 32 -45.75 -7.20 -37.27
N ALA A 33 -45.00 -7.67 -38.27
CA ALA A 33 -43.57 -7.95 -38.15
C ALA A 33 -42.78 -6.69 -37.77
N GLU A 34 -43.11 -5.54 -38.35
CA GLU A 34 -42.52 -4.26 -38.00
C GLU A 34 -42.80 -3.86 -36.55
N GLN A 35 -44.04 -4.03 -36.07
CA GLN A 35 -44.40 -3.70 -34.69
C GLN A 35 -43.66 -4.58 -33.68
N THR A 36 -43.60 -5.88 -33.93
CA THR A 36 -42.90 -6.84 -33.06
C THR A 36 -41.39 -6.59 -33.02
N LEU A 37 -40.77 -6.32 -34.17
CA LEU A 37 -39.34 -6.03 -34.25
C LEU A 37 -39.00 -4.64 -33.69
N ARG A 38 -39.86 -3.62 -33.81
CA ARG A 38 -39.59 -2.27 -33.30
C ARG A 38 -39.69 -2.14 -31.77
N PHE A 39 -40.40 -3.05 -31.09
CA PHE A 39 -40.48 -3.04 -29.64
C PHE A 39 -39.16 -3.53 -29.02
N HIS A 40 -38.27 -2.60 -28.73
CA HIS A 40 -36.92 -2.87 -28.21
C HIS A 40 -36.82 -2.53 -26.72
N GLY A 41 -37.46 -3.33 -25.87
CA GLY A 41 -37.24 -3.31 -24.42
C GLY A 41 -35.79 -3.65 -24.04
N ILE A 42 -35.50 -3.55 -22.74
CA ILE A 42 -34.24 -4.04 -22.16
C ILE A 42 -34.23 -5.57 -22.31
N LEU A 43 -33.11 -6.13 -22.78
CA LEU A 43 -33.00 -7.58 -22.90
C LEU A 43 -32.93 -8.22 -21.50
N PRO A 44 -33.51 -9.42 -21.31
CA PRO A 44 -33.33 -10.18 -20.08
C PRO A 44 -31.84 -10.35 -19.77
N ASP A 45 -31.49 -10.27 -18.48
CA ASP A 45 -30.14 -10.55 -17.98
C ASP A 45 -29.97 -11.98 -17.46
N ASP A 46 -31.00 -12.80 -17.67
CA ASP A 46 -31.03 -14.22 -17.41
C ASP A 46 -30.76 -14.99 -18.71
N GLU A 47 -29.86 -15.96 -18.61
CA GLU A 47 -29.42 -16.81 -19.70
C GLU A 47 -30.56 -17.68 -20.24
N GLU A 48 -31.42 -18.22 -19.37
CA GLU A 48 -32.56 -19.06 -19.76
C GLU A 48 -33.62 -18.24 -20.51
N ALA A 49 -34.02 -17.10 -19.94
CA ALA A 49 -34.95 -16.17 -20.58
C ALA A 49 -34.45 -15.67 -21.95
N LEU A 50 -33.15 -15.40 -22.07
CA LEU A 50 -32.57 -14.93 -23.34
C LEU A 50 -32.49 -16.05 -24.39
N ARG A 51 -32.21 -17.30 -23.99
CA ARG A 51 -32.30 -18.46 -24.89
C ARG A 51 -33.72 -18.66 -25.41
N MET A 52 -34.73 -18.58 -24.54
CA MET A 52 -36.13 -18.66 -24.96
C MET A 52 -36.47 -17.58 -25.99
N LEU A 53 -35.99 -16.35 -25.81
CA LEU A 53 -36.20 -15.26 -26.76
C LEU A 53 -35.50 -15.51 -28.10
N ILE A 54 -34.32 -16.11 -28.10
CA ILE A 54 -33.61 -16.55 -29.31
C ILE A 54 -34.41 -17.62 -30.04
N ASP A 55 -34.97 -18.59 -29.33
CA ASP A 55 -35.79 -19.65 -29.93
C ASP A 55 -37.09 -19.09 -30.53
N GLN A 56 -37.76 -18.16 -29.84
CA GLN A 56 -38.92 -17.43 -30.38
C GLN A 56 -38.55 -16.66 -31.65
N HIS A 57 -37.39 -15.99 -31.66
CA HIS A 57 -36.92 -15.29 -32.83
C HIS A 57 -36.54 -16.25 -33.98
N ARG A 58 -36.04 -17.44 -33.67
CA ARG A 58 -35.75 -18.48 -34.67
C ARG A 58 -37.03 -18.96 -35.36
N GLU A 59 -38.14 -19.10 -34.62
CA GLU A 59 -39.45 -19.39 -35.21
C GLU A 59 -39.94 -18.24 -36.10
N PHE A 60 -39.75 -16.99 -35.67
CA PHE A 60 -40.05 -15.82 -36.49
C PHE A 60 -39.25 -15.83 -37.81
N MET A 61 -37.95 -16.13 -37.76
CA MET A 61 -37.10 -16.24 -38.96
C MET A 61 -37.58 -17.32 -39.92
N LYS A 62 -38.07 -18.46 -39.41
CA LYS A 62 -38.69 -19.49 -40.25
C LYS A 62 -39.95 -18.97 -40.96
N LYS A 63 -40.82 -18.24 -40.25
CA LYS A 63 -42.01 -17.61 -40.84
C LYS A 63 -41.62 -16.55 -41.89
N LEU A 64 -40.54 -15.80 -41.66
CA LEU A 64 -40.01 -14.84 -42.61
C LEU A 64 -39.55 -15.52 -43.92
N ASP A 65 -38.89 -16.68 -43.83
CA ASP A 65 -38.50 -17.46 -45.02
C ASP A 65 -39.72 -18.00 -45.79
N GLU A 66 -40.79 -18.41 -45.09
CA GLU A 66 -42.06 -18.79 -45.72
C GLU A 66 -42.69 -17.59 -46.46
N LYS A 67 -42.72 -16.41 -45.84
CA LYS A 67 -43.24 -15.16 -46.45
C LYS A 67 -42.39 -14.65 -47.61
N LYS A 68 -41.10 -15.02 -47.68
CA LYS A 68 -40.24 -14.71 -48.82
C LYS A 68 -40.71 -15.41 -50.10
N ILE A 69 -41.26 -16.62 -49.97
CA ILE A 69 -41.84 -17.36 -51.09
C ILE A 69 -43.11 -16.64 -51.57
N GLU A 70 -43.95 -16.17 -50.65
CA GLU A 70 -45.13 -15.37 -50.98
C GLU A 70 -44.78 -14.05 -51.69
N LEU A 71 -43.71 -13.36 -51.26
CA LEU A 71 -43.18 -12.17 -51.95
C LEU A 71 -42.74 -12.47 -53.38
N SER A 72 -42.07 -13.61 -53.61
CA SER A 72 -41.68 -14.04 -54.96
C SER A 72 -42.92 -14.25 -55.82
N LYS A 73 -43.92 -15.01 -55.33
CA LYS A 73 -45.19 -15.22 -56.04
C LYS A 73 -45.87 -13.89 -56.37
N ALA A 74 -45.99 -12.99 -55.39
CA ALA A 74 -46.61 -11.68 -55.58
C ALA A 74 -45.87 -10.87 -56.67
N THR A 75 -44.55 -10.93 -56.69
CA THR A 75 -43.76 -10.25 -57.71
C THR A 75 -43.96 -10.87 -59.09
N ASP A 76 -43.88 -12.19 -59.21
CA ASP A 76 -44.06 -12.90 -60.49
C ASP A 76 -45.45 -12.61 -61.08
N MET A 77 -46.49 -12.56 -60.23
CA MET A 77 -47.83 -12.15 -60.62
C MET A 77 -47.86 -10.69 -61.12
N GLY A 78 -47.21 -9.77 -60.40
CA GLY A 78 -47.12 -8.38 -60.80
C GLY A 78 -46.38 -8.20 -62.14
N GLU A 79 -45.30 -8.94 -62.37
CA GLU A 79 -44.55 -8.96 -63.63
C GLU A 79 -45.40 -9.54 -64.78
N ALA A 80 -46.17 -10.60 -64.53
CA ALA A 80 -47.10 -11.16 -65.50
C ALA A 80 -48.21 -10.16 -65.90
N ILE A 81 -48.77 -9.41 -64.94
CA ILE A 81 -49.77 -8.37 -65.23
C ILE A 81 -49.13 -7.23 -66.03
N LEU A 82 -47.90 -6.81 -65.71
CA LEU A 82 -47.16 -5.78 -66.45
C LEU A 82 -46.95 -6.12 -67.93
N ALA A 83 -46.88 -7.41 -68.29
CA ALA A 83 -46.72 -7.84 -69.67
C ALA A 83 -47.97 -7.62 -70.55
N ILE A 84 -49.16 -7.50 -69.93
CA ILE A 84 -50.45 -7.46 -70.66
C ILE A 84 -51.36 -6.28 -70.28
N CYS A 85 -51.01 -5.50 -69.26
CA CYS A 85 -51.88 -4.43 -68.75
C CYS A 85 -51.89 -3.17 -69.64
N HIS A 86 -52.91 -2.32 -69.42
CA HIS A 86 -53.00 -1.02 -70.08
C HIS A 86 -51.86 -0.08 -69.62
N PRO A 87 -51.32 0.80 -70.50
CA PRO A 87 -50.25 1.73 -70.13
C PRO A 87 -50.49 2.54 -68.85
N ASP A 88 -51.74 2.93 -68.59
CA ASP A 88 -52.12 3.70 -67.40
C ASP A 88 -51.92 2.94 -66.09
N SER A 89 -51.97 1.60 -66.11
CA SER A 89 -51.83 0.75 -64.92
C SER A 89 -50.38 0.39 -64.59
N ILE A 90 -49.46 0.58 -65.55
CA ILE A 90 -48.05 0.17 -65.44
C ILE A 90 -47.40 0.78 -64.19
N THR A 91 -47.56 2.09 -64.01
CA THR A 91 -46.95 2.82 -62.89
C THR A 91 -47.44 2.31 -61.54
N THR A 92 -48.75 2.07 -61.42
CA THR A 92 -49.37 1.56 -60.19
C THR A 92 -48.84 0.18 -59.82
N ILE A 93 -48.80 -0.77 -60.77
CA ILE A 93 -48.34 -2.14 -60.49
C ILE A 93 -46.84 -2.14 -60.12
N LYS A 94 -46.01 -1.38 -60.85
CA LYS A 94 -44.59 -1.20 -60.50
C LYS A 94 -44.42 -0.64 -59.10
N HIS A 95 -45.26 0.32 -58.71
CA HIS A 95 -45.21 0.92 -57.38
C HIS A 95 -45.53 -0.11 -56.28
N TRP A 96 -46.58 -0.92 -56.44
CA TRP A 96 -46.91 -1.99 -55.49
C TRP A 96 -45.76 -3.01 -55.34
N ILE A 97 -45.20 -3.50 -56.46
CA ILE A 97 -44.04 -4.41 -56.44
C ILE A 97 -42.85 -3.78 -55.70
N THR A 98 -42.59 -2.48 -55.95
CA THR A 98 -41.50 -1.76 -55.30
C THR A 98 -41.72 -1.64 -53.80
N ILE A 99 -42.93 -1.28 -53.37
CA ILE A 99 -43.27 -1.14 -51.94
C ILE A 99 -43.11 -2.47 -51.21
N ILE A 100 -43.70 -3.56 -51.71
CA ILE A 100 -43.64 -4.86 -51.02
C ILE A 100 -42.21 -5.37 -50.93
N ARG A 101 -41.40 -5.19 -51.98
CA ARG A 101 -39.98 -5.57 -51.96
C ARG A 101 -39.20 -4.75 -50.94
N ALA A 102 -39.32 -3.42 -50.97
CA ALA A 102 -38.60 -2.53 -50.06
C ALA A 102 -38.97 -2.78 -48.60
N ARG A 103 -40.27 -2.88 -48.28
CA ARG A 103 -40.74 -3.15 -46.91
C ARG A 103 -40.28 -4.52 -46.41
N PHE A 104 -40.29 -5.54 -47.26
CA PHE A 104 -39.80 -6.86 -46.90
C PHE A 104 -38.30 -6.87 -46.62
N GLU A 105 -37.51 -6.15 -47.43
CA GLU A 105 -36.07 -5.96 -47.21
C GLU A 105 -35.78 -5.25 -45.87
N GLU A 106 -36.55 -4.22 -45.52
CA GLU A 106 -36.45 -3.54 -44.22
C GLU A 106 -36.71 -4.51 -43.05
N VAL A 107 -37.77 -5.33 -43.14
CA VAL A 107 -38.08 -6.34 -42.12
C VAL A 107 -36.96 -7.38 -42.00
N ILE A 108 -36.38 -7.86 -43.11
CA ILE A 108 -35.21 -8.75 -43.08
C ILE A 108 -34.04 -8.08 -42.35
N ALA A 109 -33.77 -6.81 -42.63
CA ALA A 109 -32.67 -6.08 -42.00
C ALA A 109 -32.88 -5.96 -40.49
N TRP A 110 -34.08 -5.56 -40.05
CA TRP A 110 -34.42 -5.49 -38.63
C TRP A 110 -34.38 -6.84 -37.93
N ALA A 111 -34.86 -7.91 -38.59
CA ALA A 111 -34.81 -9.26 -38.05
C ALA A 111 -33.36 -9.72 -37.81
N LYS A 112 -32.48 -9.53 -38.79
CA LYS A 112 -31.05 -9.85 -38.66
C LYS A 112 -30.37 -9.03 -37.57
N GLN A 113 -30.68 -7.73 -37.47
CA GLN A 113 -30.13 -6.88 -36.41
C GLN A 113 -30.60 -7.34 -35.02
N HIS A 114 -31.87 -7.72 -34.88
CA HIS A 114 -32.41 -8.26 -33.65
C HIS A 114 -31.73 -9.59 -33.28
N GLN A 115 -31.56 -10.50 -34.25
CA GLN A 115 -30.83 -11.75 -34.07
C GLN A 115 -29.42 -11.53 -33.55
N GLN A 116 -28.66 -10.60 -34.16
CA GLN A 116 -27.31 -10.26 -33.75
C GLN A 116 -27.27 -9.68 -32.34
N ARG A 117 -28.24 -8.82 -31.99
CA ARG A 117 -28.35 -8.22 -30.67
C ARG A 117 -28.62 -9.28 -29.59
N LEU A 118 -29.52 -10.23 -29.83
CA LEU A 118 -29.81 -11.34 -28.93
C LEU A 118 -28.59 -12.25 -28.75
N ALA A 119 -27.95 -12.65 -29.86
CA ALA A 119 -26.76 -13.50 -29.83
C ALA A 119 -25.59 -12.82 -29.09
N GLY A 120 -25.37 -11.53 -29.33
CA GLY A 120 -24.33 -10.74 -28.65
C GLY A 120 -24.58 -10.60 -27.16
N ALA A 121 -25.83 -10.40 -26.74
CA ALA A 121 -26.20 -10.38 -25.33
C ALA A 121 -25.96 -11.73 -24.65
N LEU A 122 -26.34 -12.84 -25.30
CA LEU A 122 -26.13 -14.19 -24.76
C LEU A 122 -24.63 -14.51 -24.63
N ALA A 123 -23.85 -14.20 -25.67
CA ALA A 123 -22.40 -14.38 -25.64
C ALA A 123 -21.74 -13.57 -24.50
N ALA A 124 -22.20 -12.33 -24.27
CA ALA A 124 -21.70 -11.50 -23.18
C ALA A 124 -22.05 -12.06 -21.79
N LEU A 125 -23.26 -12.61 -21.61
CA LEU A 125 -23.66 -13.28 -20.36
C LEU A 125 -22.81 -14.52 -20.08
N ILE A 126 -22.68 -15.41 -21.07
CA ILE A 126 -21.88 -16.63 -20.95
C ILE A 126 -20.42 -16.28 -20.65
N ALA A 127 -19.82 -15.34 -21.39
CA ALA A 127 -18.44 -14.92 -21.16
C ALA A 127 -18.24 -14.32 -19.75
N ASN A 128 -19.22 -13.61 -19.20
CA ASN A 128 -19.15 -13.10 -17.83
C ASN A 128 -19.27 -14.22 -16.79
N GLN A 129 -20.08 -15.25 -17.04
CA GLN A 129 -20.20 -16.42 -16.17
C GLN A 129 -18.92 -17.25 -16.19
N GLU A 130 -18.37 -17.53 -17.36
CA GLU A 130 -17.08 -18.22 -17.50
C GLU A 130 -15.95 -17.47 -16.79
N LEU A 131 -15.90 -16.14 -16.93
CA LEU A 131 -14.94 -15.31 -16.22
C LEU A 131 -15.11 -15.38 -14.71
N LEU A 132 -16.35 -15.38 -14.20
CA LEU A 132 -16.65 -15.54 -12.78
C LEU A 132 -16.16 -16.90 -12.26
N GLU A 133 -16.42 -17.99 -12.98
CA GLU A 133 -15.95 -19.33 -12.62
C GLU A 133 -14.42 -19.42 -12.64
N ALA A 134 -13.78 -18.87 -13.67
CA ALA A 134 -12.33 -18.83 -13.77
C ALA A 134 -11.69 -18.06 -12.60
N LEU A 135 -12.28 -16.93 -12.20
CA LEU A 135 -11.82 -16.15 -11.05
C LEU A 135 -12.02 -16.90 -9.73
N LEU A 136 -13.16 -17.56 -9.52
CA LEU A 136 -13.43 -18.35 -8.32
C LEU A 136 -12.48 -19.56 -8.22
N SER A 137 -12.23 -20.24 -9.33
CA SER A 137 -11.26 -21.34 -9.40
C SER A 137 -9.84 -20.85 -9.08
N TRP A 138 -9.42 -19.73 -9.68
CA TRP A 138 -8.11 -19.14 -9.39
C TRP A 138 -7.98 -18.71 -7.93
N LEU A 139 -9.01 -18.11 -7.35
CA LEU A 139 -9.03 -17.74 -5.92
C LEU A 139 -8.94 -18.95 -5.01
N GLN A 140 -9.64 -20.04 -5.35
CA GLN A 140 -9.55 -21.28 -4.58
C GLN A 140 -8.13 -21.85 -4.63
N TRP A 141 -7.51 -21.89 -5.80
CA TRP A 141 -6.11 -22.29 -5.95
C TRP A 141 -5.19 -21.38 -5.15
N ALA A 142 -5.34 -20.07 -5.28
CA ALA A 142 -4.51 -19.07 -4.61
C ALA A 142 -4.61 -19.18 -3.08
N GLU A 143 -5.81 -19.37 -2.54
CA GLU A 143 -6.06 -19.59 -1.12
C GLU A 143 -5.35 -20.85 -0.62
N THR A 144 -5.47 -21.96 -1.34
CA THR A 144 -4.80 -23.23 -1.01
C THR A 144 -3.28 -23.07 -1.04
N THR A 145 -2.74 -22.50 -2.13
CA THR A 145 -1.29 -22.28 -2.28
C THR A 145 -0.74 -21.36 -1.19
N LEU A 146 -1.38 -20.23 -0.90
CA LEU A 146 -0.93 -19.33 0.18
C LEU A 146 -0.98 -20.02 1.55
N THR A 147 -2.01 -20.82 1.81
CA THR A 147 -2.16 -21.56 3.07
C THR A 147 -1.11 -22.65 3.23
N GLU A 148 -0.76 -23.36 2.15
CA GLU A 148 0.32 -24.35 2.16
C GLU A 148 1.66 -23.67 2.38
N LYS A 149 1.92 -22.60 1.63
CA LYS A 149 3.13 -21.81 1.72
C LYS A 149 3.31 -21.14 3.08
N ASP A 150 2.24 -20.77 3.79
CA ASP A 150 2.31 -20.20 5.14
C ASP A 150 2.72 -21.23 6.21
N LYS A 151 2.55 -22.53 5.94
CA LYS A 151 3.00 -23.62 6.82
C LYS A 151 4.49 -23.94 6.65
N GLU A 152 5.10 -23.53 5.54
CA GLU A 152 6.53 -23.72 5.29
C GLU A 152 7.35 -22.85 6.24
N VAL A 153 8.43 -23.42 6.81
CA VAL A 153 9.36 -22.66 7.64
C VAL A 153 10.15 -21.70 6.76
N ILE A 154 10.24 -20.44 7.18
CA ILE A 154 11.02 -19.43 6.44
C ILE A 154 12.52 -19.79 6.53
N PRO A 155 13.23 -19.88 5.39
CA PRO A 155 14.67 -20.11 5.35
C PRO A 155 15.45 -19.11 6.21
N GLN A 156 16.62 -19.52 6.71
CA GLN A 156 17.50 -18.66 7.51
C GLN A 156 18.61 -17.99 6.68
N GLU A 157 18.63 -18.23 5.36
CA GLU A 157 19.56 -17.60 4.43
C GLU A 157 18.91 -16.38 3.75
N ILE A 158 19.64 -15.26 3.72
CA ILE A 158 19.13 -13.98 3.21
C ILE A 158 18.75 -14.07 1.72
N ASP A 159 19.57 -14.74 0.91
CA ASP A 159 19.34 -14.85 -0.54
C ASP A 159 18.11 -15.71 -0.85
N ASP A 160 17.87 -16.76 -0.06
CA ASP A 160 16.67 -17.59 -0.17
C ASP A 160 15.40 -16.82 0.20
N VAL A 161 15.45 -16.03 1.28
CA VAL A 161 14.31 -15.17 1.67
C VAL A 161 14.05 -14.10 0.61
N LYS A 162 15.09 -13.51 0.01
CA LYS A 162 14.94 -12.58 -1.12
C LYS A 162 14.30 -13.24 -2.34
N ALA A 163 14.69 -14.49 -2.64
CA ALA A 163 14.06 -15.26 -3.72
C ALA A 163 12.57 -15.52 -3.43
N LEU A 164 12.20 -15.87 -2.19
CA LEU A 164 10.80 -16.04 -1.78
C LEU A 164 9.99 -14.73 -1.85
N ILE A 165 10.59 -13.59 -1.50
CA ILE A 165 9.96 -12.28 -1.65
C ILE A 165 9.71 -11.98 -3.13
N ALA A 166 10.67 -12.26 -4.01
CA ALA A 166 10.52 -12.08 -5.45
C ALA A 166 9.41 -12.99 -6.03
N GLU A 167 9.40 -14.27 -5.64
CA GLU A 167 8.33 -15.22 -6.02
C GLU A 167 6.95 -14.68 -5.59
N HIS A 168 6.82 -14.29 -4.32
CA HIS A 168 5.56 -13.75 -3.80
C HIS A 168 5.15 -12.42 -4.45
N GLN A 169 6.12 -11.61 -4.86
CA GLN A 169 5.87 -10.37 -5.60
C GLN A 169 5.23 -10.66 -6.96
N THR A 170 5.66 -11.71 -7.67
CA THR A 170 5.00 -12.13 -8.93
C THR A 170 3.55 -12.54 -8.71
N PHE A 171 3.24 -13.20 -7.58
CA PHE A 171 1.86 -13.53 -7.21
C PHE A 171 1.02 -12.27 -6.94
N MET A 172 1.57 -11.27 -6.26
CA MET A 172 0.89 -9.99 -6.01
C MET A 172 0.61 -9.21 -7.31
N GLU A 173 1.51 -9.30 -8.28
CA GLU A 173 1.32 -8.73 -9.62
C GLU A 173 0.20 -9.46 -10.37
N GLU A 174 0.12 -10.78 -10.27
CA GLU A 174 -0.98 -11.57 -10.84
C GLU A 174 -2.34 -11.13 -10.28
N MET A 175 -2.41 -10.95 -8.96
CA MET A 175 -3.61 -10.45 -8.30
C MET A 175 -3.99 -9.05 -8.82
N THR A 176 -3.02 -8.15 -8.95
CA THR A 176 -3.24 -6.80 -9.49
C THR A 176 -3.76 -6.86 -10.94
N ARG A 177 -3.21 -7.77 -11.75
CA ARG A 177 -3.62 -8.00 -13.14
C ARG A 177 -5.06 -8.52 -13.27
N LYS A 178 -5.55 -9.27 -12.28
CA LYS A 178 -6.92 -9.81 -12.25
C LYS A 178 -7.96 -8.84 -11.65
N GLN A 179 -7.54 -7.76 -11.00
CA GLN A 179 -8.46 -6.76 -10.44
C GLN A 179 -9.46 -6.19 -11.46
N PRO A 180 -9.08 -5.85 -12.72
CA PRO A 180 -10.02 -5.37 -13.72
C PRO A 180 -11.11 -6.37 -14.08
N ASP A 181 -10.80 -7.68 -14.03
CA ASP A 181 -11.77 -8.75 -14.31
C ASP A 181 -12.79 -8.87 -13.17
N VAL A 182 -12.34 -8.78 -11.92
CA VAL A 182 -13.22 -8.70 -10.74
C VAL A 182 -14.12 -7.47 -10.82
N ASP A 183 -13.56 -6.32 -11.20
CA ASP A 183 -14.33 -5.09 -11.37
C ASP A 183 -15.36 -5.22 -12.50
N LYS A 184 -15.00 -5.87 -13.62
CA LYS A 184 -15.91 -6.13 -14.75
C LYS A 184 -17.10 -6.96 -14.30
N VAL A 185 -16.85 -8.08 -13.63
CA VAL A 185 -17.88 -9.04 -13.17
C VAL A 185 -18.76 -8.43 -12.06
N THR A 186 -18.21 -7.55 -11.23
CA THR A 186 -18.98 -6.90 -10.15
C THR A 186 -19.76 -5.67 -10.62
N LYS A 187 -19.26 -4.89 -11.60
CA LYS A 187 -19.96 -3.72 -12.16
C LYS A 187 -21.27 -4.08 -12.86
N THR A 188 -21.32 -5.21 -13.56
CA THR A 188 -22.57 -5.70 -14.19
C THR A 188 -23.67 -5.89 -13.15
N HIS A 189 -23.33 -6.36 -11.94
CA HIS A 189 -24.27 -6.61 -10.87
C HIS A 189 -24.58 -5.37 -10.00
N LYS A 190 -23.62 -4.44 -9.83
CA LYS A 190 -23.84 -3.18 -9.08
C LYS A 190 -24.82 -2.23 -9.77
N ARG A 191 -24.84 -2.17 -11.10
CA ARG A 191 -25.84 -1.37 -11.85
C ARG A 191 -27.28 -1.80 -11.54
N LYS A 192 -27.50 -3.10 -11.34
CA LYS A 192 -28.81 -3.70 -11.02
C LYS A 192 -29.34 -3.32 -9.63
N ALA A 193 -28.46 -3.07 -8.65
CA ALA A 193 -28.88 -2.63 -7.31
C ALA A 193 -29.48 -1.21 -7.33
N ALA A 194 -29.02 -0.35 -8.24
CA ALA A 194 -29.49 1.02 -8.39
C ALA A 194 -30.81 1.12 -9.18
N GLU A 195 -31.09 0.19 -10.09
CA GLU A 195 -32.30 0.22 -10.94
C GLU A 195 -33.57 -0.33 -10.26
N THR A 196 -33.45 -1.06 -9.14
CA THR A 196 -34.61 -1.63 -8.41
C THR A 196 -35.10 -0.78 -7.22
N GLY A 197 -34.88 0.53 -7.22
CA GLY A 197 -35.46 1.44 -6.22
C GLY A 197 -36.89 1.85 -6.59
N PRO A 198 -37.93 1.56 -5.78
CA PRO A 198 -39.28 1.99 -6.08
C PRO A 198 -39.41 3.52 -5.96
N ILE A 199 -40.00 4.11 -7.00
CA ILE A 199 -40.55 5.47 -6.99
C ILE A 199 -41.82 5.45 -6.13
N GLN A 200 -41.81 6.10 -4.96
CA GLN A 200 -42.99 6.73 -4.36
C GLN A 200 -42.62 7.80 -3.31
N SER A 201 -42.88 9.06 -3.68
CA SER A 201 -43.40 10.18 -2.89
C SER A 201 -43.09 10.28 -1.37
N HIS A 202 -42.37 11.33 -0.98
CA HIS A 202 -42.96 12.54 -0.37
C HIS A 202 -41.84 13.54 0.00
N ILE A 203 -41.92 14.75 -0.57
CA ILE A 203 -41.11 15.90 -0.14
C ILE A 203 -41.79 16.50 1.11
N PRO A 204 -41.02 16.74 2.18
CA PRO A 204 -41.02 18.07 2.78
C PRO A 204 -39.61 18.68 2.74
N VAL A 205 -39.57 19.91 2.25
CA VAL A 205 -38.44 20.86 2.27
C VAL A 205 -38.09 21.22 3.72
N LEU A 206 -36.80 21.42 4.03
CA LEU A 206 -36.30 22.53 4.86
C LEU A 206 -34.75 22.66 4.83
N ASP A 207 -34.32 23.51 3.89
CA ASP A 207 -33.34 24.62 3.94
C ASP A 207 -32.00 24.58 4.71
N LYS A 208 -30.99 25.12 3.98
CA LYS A 208 -29.79 25.92 4.37
C LYS A 208 -28.54 25.29 4.99
N GLY A 209 -27.41 25.54 4.29
CA GLY A 209 -26.09 25.70 4.92
C GLY A 209 -24.89 25.74 3.95
N ARG A 210 -24.54 26.91 3.41
CA ARG A 210 -23.38 27.23 2.57
C ARG A 210 -22.01 26.87 3.17
N GLY A 211 -21.03 26.58 2.32
CA GLY A 211 -19.60 26.88 2.58
C GLY A 211 -18.61 26.01 1.79
N GLY A 212 -17.98 26.58 0.75
CA GLY A 212 -17.15 25.83 -0.20
C GLY A 212 -15.66 25.74 0.13
N ARG A 213 -14.95 24.89 -0.65
CA ARG A 213 -13.57 25.08 -1.14
C ARG A 213 -13.27 24.00 -2.19
N LYS A 214 -12.82 24.44 -3.37
CA LYS A 214 -12.39 23.57 -4.49
C LYS A 214 -10.95 23.09 -4.21
N CYS A 215 -10.72 21.79 -4.27
CA CYS A 215 -9.39 21.20 -4.37
C CYS A 215 -9.42 20.15 -5.49
N SER A 216 -8.46 20.24 -6.40
CA SER A 216 -8.31 19.41 -7.60
C SER A 216 -8.08 17.93 -7.24
N PRO A 217 -8.63 16.94 -7.99
CA PRO A 217 -8.40 15.54 -7.67
C PRO A 217 -7.07 15.06 -8.28
N ILE A 218 -6.12 14.71 -7.43
CA ILE A 218 -5.09 13.70 -7.73
C ILE A 218 -5.78 12.33 -7.65
N PRO A 219 -5.54 11.37 -8.55
CA PRO A 219 -6.16 10.04 -8.46
C PRO A 219 -5.61 9.29 -7.23
N SER A 220 -6.43 9.23 -6.18
CA SER A 220 -6.19 8.37 -5.00
C SER A 220 -6.40 6.91 -5.41
N MET A 221 -5.34 6.11 -5.42
CA MET A 221 -5.43 4.65 -5.53
C MET A 221 -5.95 4.08 -4.19
N TYR A 222 -7.27 3.92 -4.09
CA TYR A 222 -8.06 3.27 -3.01
C TYR A 222 -8.64 4.20 -1.92
N PRO A 223 -9.88 3.91 -1.44
CA PRO A 223 -10.50 4.61 -0.32
C PRO A 223 -10.20 3.94 1.03
N SER A 224 -10.04 4.78 2.05
CA SER A 224 -9.90 4.45 3.47
C SER A 224 -11.01 3.53 4.00
N GLY A 225 -10.64 2.80 5.05
CA GLY A 225 -11.45 1.86 5.83
C GLY A 225 -12.90 2.27 6.04
N ALA A 226 -13.78 1.53 5.36
CA ALA A 226 -15.17 1.20 5.69
C ALA A 226 -15.80 0.65 4.39
N GLN A 227 -15.38 -0.53 3.94
CA GLN A 227 -16.15 -1.25 2.92
C GLN A 227 -17.41 -1.77 3.61
N THR A 228 -18.48 -0.97 3.55
CA THR A 228 -19.85 -1.47 3.63
C THR A 228 -19.93 -2.66 2.67
N GLN A 229 -20.25 -3.84 3.19
CA GLN A 229 -20.45 -5.05 2.41
C GLN A 229 -21.45 -4.71 1.30
N ILE A 230 -20.98 -4.66 0.05
CA ILE A 230 -21.86 -4.54 -1.10
C ILE A 230 -22.45 -5.93 -1.30
N GLU A 231 -23.50 -6.24 -0.56
CA GLU A 231 -24.30 -7.45 -0.77
C GLU A 231 -25.05 -7.28 -2.09
N THR A 232 -24.51 -7.91 -3.13
CA THR A 232 -25.23 -8.04 -4.38
C THR A 232 -26.33 -9.10 -4.23
N LYS A 233 -27.39 -9.03 -5.04
CA LYS A 233 -28.44 -10.07 -5.07
C LYS A 233 -27.93 -11.43 -5.58
N ASN A 234 -26.70 -11.50 -6.12
CA ASN A 234 -26.12 -12.73 -6.66
C ASN A 234 -25.14 -13.36 -5.65
N PRO A 235 -25.46 -14.53 -5.06
CA PRO A 235 -24.62 -15.15 -4.04
C PRO A 235 -23.22 -15.51 -4.54
N ARG A 236 -23.07 -15.84 -5.84
CA ARG A 236 -21.75 -16.16 -6.42
C ARG A 236 -20.83 -14.96 -6.47
N ILE A 237 -21.37 -13.77 -6.73
CA ILE A 237 -20.60 -12.52 -6.75
C ILE A 237 -20.17 -12.13 -5.34
N ASN A 238 -21.03 -12.36 -4.34
CA ASN A 238 -20.66 -12.14 -2.94
C ASN A 238 -19.55 -13.13 -2.51
N LEU A 239 -19.62 -14.39 -2.95
CA LEU A 239 -18.56 -15.37 -2.74
C LEU A 239 -17.24 -14.93 -3.39
N LEU A 240 -17.28 -14.43 -4.63
CA LEU A 240 -16.11 -13.88 -5.33
C LEU A 240 -15.45 -12.76 -4.52
N LEU A 241 -16.24 -11.77 -4.07
CA LEU A 241 -15.73 -10.64 -3.30
C LEU A 241 -15.12 -11.08 -1.97
N SER A 242 -15.79 -11.99 -1.25
CA SER A 242 -15.30 -12.54 0.02
C SER A 242 -13.97 -13.30 -0.16
N LYS A 243 -13.90 -14.23 -1.12
CA LYS A 243 -12.67 -14.98 -1.42
C LYS A 243 -11.55 -14.05 -1.90
N TRP A 244 -11.85 -13.05 -2.72
CA TRP A 244 -10.87 -12.06 -3.16
C TRP A 244 -10.24 -11.33 -1.98
N GLN A 245 -11.08 -10.83 -1.05
CA GLN A 245 -10.62 -10.17 0.17
C GLN A 245 -9.77 -11.10 1.03
N GLN A 246 -10.18 -12.35 1.20
CA GLN A 246 -9.45 -13.34 1.99
C GLN A 246 -8.05 -13.63 1.40
N VAL A 247 -7.96 -13.92 0.10
CA VAL A 247 -6.68 -14.18 -0.58
C VAL A 247 -5.78 -12.93 -0.51
N TRP A 248 -6.34 -11.73 -0.66
CA TRP A 248 -5.59 -10.48 -0.50
C TRP A 248 -4.98 -10.33 0.89
N LEU A 249 -5.75 -10.59 1.96
CA LEU A 249 -5.26 -10.55 3.33
C LEU A 249 -4.15 -11.58 3.58
N LEU A 250 -4.34 -12.82 3.11
CA LEU A 250 -3.33 -13.88 3.21
C LEU A 250 -2.02 -13.47 2.50
N ALA A 251 -2.14 -12.88 1.31
CA ALA A 251 -0.99 -12.47 0.53
C ALA A 251 -0.24 -11.30 1.20
N LEU A 252 -0.95 -10.33 1.76
CA LEU A 252 -0.34 -9.25 2.52
C LEU A 252 0.39 -9.75 3.77
N GLU A 253 -0.24 -10.66 4.51
CA GLU A 253 0.34 -11.22 5.73
C GLU A 253 1.61 -12.05 5.41
N ARG A 254 1.58 -12.87 4.35
CA ARG A 254 2.77 -13.59 3.89
C ARG A 254 3.89 -12.63 3.52
N ARG A 255 3.59 -11.57 2.76
CA ARG A 255 4.58 -10.55 2.38
C ARG A 255 5.22 -9.89 3.61
N ARG A 256 4.40 -9.55 4.60
CA ARG A 256 4.85 -8.97 5.87
C ARG A 256 5.79 -9.93 6.59
N LYS A 257 5.39 -11.20 6.79
CA LYS A 257 6.22 -12.22 7.45
C LYS A 257 7.58 -12.42 6.76
N LEU A 258 7.61 -12.44 5.43
CA LEU A 258 8.84 -12.59 4.66
C LEU A 258 9.77 -11.37 4.81
N ASN A 259 9.24 -10.15 4.71
CA ASN A 259 10.02 -8.93 4.94
C ASN A 259 10.52 -8.84 6.39
N ASP A 260 9.65 -9.12 7.38
CA ASP A 260 10.05 -9.13 8.80
C ASP A 260 11.16 -10.17 9.05
N ALA A 261 11.14 -11.31 8.34
CA ALA A 261 12.20 -12.31 8.43
C ALA A 261 13.50 -11.84 7.77
N LEU A 262 13.41 -11.21 6.59
CA LEU A 262 14.57 -10.63 5.91
C LEU A 262 15.25 -9.58 6.79
N ASP A 263 14.47 -8.64 7.35
CA ASP A 263 14.98 -7.58 8.22
C ASP A 263 15.71 -8.19 9.43
N ARG A 264 15.11 -9.20 10.10
CA ARG A 264 15.77 -9.91 11.21
C ARG A 264 17.08 -10.59 10.79
N LEU A 265 17.12 -11.24 9.64
CA LEU A 265 18.32 -11.92 9.16
C LEU A 265 19.42 -10.92 8.78
N GLU A 266 19.06 -9.79 8.15
CA GLU A 266 20.00 -8.72 7.83
C GLU A 266 20.56 -8.09 9.12
N GLU A 267 19.71 -7.83 10.12
CA GLU A 267 20.16 -7.37 11.45
C GLU A 267 21.12 -8.36 12.13
N LEU A 268 20.82 -9.66 12.08
CA LEU A 268 21.71 -10.70 12.64
C LEU A 268 23.04 -10.79 11.90
N ARG A 269 23.03 -10.66 10.57
CA ARG A 269 24.26 -10.64 9.76
C ARG A 269 25.12 -9.43 10.06
N GLU A 270 24.52 -8.24 10.17
CA GLU A 270 25.23 -7.03 10.58
C GLU A 270 25.82 -7.19 11.99
N PHE A 271 25.02 -7.73 12.92
CA PHE A 271 25.47 -8.00 14.28
C PHE A 271 26.57 -9.07 14.35
N ALA A 272 26.60 -10.07 13.47
CA ALA A 272 27.69 -11.05 13.43
C ALA A 272 29.06 -10.39 13.13
N SER A 273 29.06 -9.22 12.48
CA SER A 273 30.24 -8.40 12.24
C SER A 273 30.50 -7.35 13.33
N PHE A 274 29.72 -7.36 14.41
CA PHE A 274 29.82 -6.40 15.50
C PHE A 274 31.16 -6.54 16.23
N ASP A 275 31.81 -5.39 16.44
CA ASP A 275 33.03 -5.26 17.22
C ASP A 275 32.90 -4.05 18.14
N PHE A 276 33.03 -4.30 19.43
CA PHE A 276 32.86 -3.28 20.47
C PHE A 276 33.87 -2.14 20.35
N ASP A 277 35.13 -2.43 19.98
CA ASP A 277 36.15 -1.40 19.84
C ASP A 277 35.85 -0.48 18.65
N ILE A 278 35.34 -1.04 17.55
CA ILE A 278 34.88 -0.29 16.38
C ILE A 278 33.68 0.58 16.78
N TRP A 279 32.68 0.01 17.44
CA TRP A 279 31.50 0.73 17.93
C TRP A 279 31.89 1.88 18.87
N ARG A 280 32.73 1.62 19.89
CA ARG A 280 33.23 2.60 20.85
C ARG A 280 33.95 3.75 20.16
N LYS A 281 34.85 3.46 19.20
CA LYS A 281 35.59 4.50 18.46
C LYS A 281 34.63 5.38 17.65
N LYS A 282 33.61 4.80 17.00
CA LYS A 282 32.56 5.55 16.28
C LYS A 282 31.77 6.44 17.23
N TYR A 283 31.32 5.88 18.36
CA TYR A 283 30.55 6.61 19.39
C TYR A 283 31.33 7.79 19.98
N MET A 284 32.60 7.57 20.36
CA MET A 284 33.47 8.61 20.90
C MET A 284 33.74 9.73 19.87
N ARG A 285 33.95 9.38 18.60
CA ARG A 285 34.10 10.36 17.53
C ARG A 285 32.83 11.20 17.37
N TRP A 286 31.66 10.57 17.36
CA TRP A 286 30.36 11.25 17.26
C TRP A 286 30.10 12.21 18.44
N MET A 287 30.39 11.77 19.67
CA MET A 287 30.29 12.61 20.88
C MET A 287 31.20 13.84 20.81
N ASN A 288 32.46 13.65 20.37
CA ASN A 288 33.43 14.72 20.22
C ASN A 288 33.00 15.75 19.17
N HIS A 289 32.46 15.31 18.02
CA HIS A 289 31.95 16.23 16.99
C HIS A 289 30.77 17.07 17.50
N LYS A 290 29.94 16.52 18.38
CA LYS A 290 28.84 17.25 19.02
C LYS A 290 29.29 18.15 20.17
N LYS A 291 30.59 18.23 20.47
CA LYS A 291 31.16 18.93 21.64
C LYS A 291 30.43 18.56 22.94
N SER A 292 29.88 17.36 23.01
CA SER A 292 29.06 16.88 24.12
C SER A 292 29.93 16.05 25.06
N ARG A 293 29.80 16.25 26.37
CA ARG A 293 30.54 15.46 27.35
C ARG A 293 29.77 14.17 27.64
N VAL A 294 30.52 13.08 27.80
CA VAL A 294 30.00 11.77 28.24
C VAL A 294 29.17 11.89 29.53
N MET A 295 29.62 12.76 30.44
CA MET A 295 28.91 13.11 31.68
C MET A 295 27.55 13.79 31.49
N ASP A 296 27.40 14.61 30.45
CA ASP A 296 26.13 15.33 30.19
C ASP A 296 25.11 14.41 29.54
N PHE A 297 25.57 13.32 28.91
CA PHE A 297 24.71 12.27 28.41
C PHE A 297 24.20 11.39 29.56
N PHE A 298 25.09 10.92 30.44
CA PHE A 298 24.73 10.08 31.58
C PHE A 298 23.68 10.77 32.48
N ARG A 299 23.94 12.01 32.89
CA ARG A 299 23.01 12.82 33.71
C ARG A 299 21.67 13.16 33.05
N ARG A 300 21.55 12.98 31.74
CA ARG A 300 20.27 13.21 31.03
C ARG A 300 19.35 12.00 31.14
N ILE A 301 19.95 10.82 31.25
CA ILE A 301 19.24 9.55 31.32
C ILE A 301 18.93 9.22 32.78
N ASP A 302 19.90 9.45 33.67
CA ASP A 302 19.77 9.39 35.14
C ASP A 302 18.84 10.50 35.65
N LYS A 303 17.53 10.22 35.70
CA LYS A 303 16.48 11.19 36.06
C LYS A 303 16.35 11.38 37.56
N ASP A 304 16.59 10.33 38.32
CA ASP A 304 16.51 10.26 39.78
C ASP A 304 17.85 10.61 40.47
N GLN A 305 18.93 10.76 39.70
CA GLN A 305 20.25 11.22 40.14
C GLN A 305 20.89 10.28 41.17
N ASP A 306 20.61 9.00 41.06
CA ASP A 306 21.17 7.98 41.95
C ASP A 306 22.58 7.54 41.53
N GLY A 307 23.05 8.02 40.37
CA GLY A 307 24.38 7.74 39.83
C GLY A 307 24.49 6.40 39.10
N LYS A 308 23.37 5.72 38.89
CA LYS A 308 23.24 4.48 38.11
C LYS A 308 22.15 4.67 37.04
N ILE A 309 22.21 3.90 35.96
CA ILE A 309 21.12 3.83 34.98
C ILE A 309 20.81 2.38 34.67
N THR A 310 19.54 2.04 34.45
CA THR A 310 19.20 0.68 34.04
C THR A 310 19.69 0.40 32.61
N ARG A 311 19.93 -0.88 32.29
CA ARG A 311 20.26 -1.30 30.93
C ARG A 311 19.25 -0.80 29.89
N GLN A 312 17.96 -0.83 30.21
CA GLN A 312 16.91 -0.37 29.29
C GLN A 312 16.98 1.14 29.05
N GLU A 313 17.20 1.93 30.10
CA GLU A 313 17.35 3.39 29.99
C GLU A 313 18.60 3.77 29.20
N PHE A 314 19.69 3.03 29.37
CA PHE A 314 20.89 3.22 28.56
C PHE A 314 20.63 2.93 27.08
N ILE A 315 20.03 1.78 26.75
CA ILE A 315 19.70 1.39 25.37
C ILE A 315 18.80 2.43 24.73
N ASP A 316 17.67 2.76 25.37
CA ASP A 316 16.71 3.72 24.82
C ASP A 316 17.29 5.15 24.78
N GLY A 317 18.18 5.49 25.72
CA GLY A 317 18.93 6.74 25.75
C GLY A 317 19.88 6.91 24.56
N ILE A 318 20.56 5.85 24.14
CA ILE A 318 21.42 5.87 22.95
C ILE A 318 20.59 5.79 21.66
N LEU A 319 19.55 4.96 21.60
CA LEU A 319 18.67 4.82 20.43
C LEU A 319 17.84 6.08 20.15
N SER A 320 17.46 6.82 21.20
CA SER A 320 16.83 8.15 21.04
C SER A 320 17.82 9.22 20.55
N SER A 321 19.11 8.93 20.59
CA SER A 321 20.14 9.81 20.05
C SER A 321 20.30 9.58 18.55
N LYS A 322 20.77 10.60 17.81
CA LYS A 322 21.08 10.48 16.36
C LYS A 322 22.38 9.69 16.09
N PHE A 323 22.76 8.78 16.97
CA PHE A 323 23.93 7.93 16.79
C PHE A 323 23.50 6.69 15.99
N PRO A 324 24.16 6.35 14.86
CA PRO A 324 23.79 5.17 14.08
C PRO A 324 24.18 3.89 14.83
N THR A 325 23.20 3.17 15.36
CA THR A 325 23.37 1.87 16.01
C THR A 325 22.04 1.10 16.04
N SER A 326 22.08 -0.22 16.20
CA SER A 326 20.89 -1.08 16.30
C SER A 326 20.59 -1.52 17.74
N ARG A 327 19.37 -2.01 17.99
CA ARG A 327 18.99 -2.53 19.31
C ARG A 327 19.82 -3.76 19.71
N LEU A 328 20.20 -4.62 18.76
CA LEU A 328 21.07 -5.78 19.00
C LEU A 328 22.48 -5.36 19.42
N GLU A 329 23.08 -4.41 18.68
CA GLU A 329 24.38 -3.84 19.07
C GLU A 329 24.31 -3.25 20.48
N MET A 330 23.26 -2.47 20.77
CA MET A 330 23.10 -1.83 22.07
C MET A 330 22.89 -2.82 23.23
N SER A 331 22.25 -3.97 22.98
CA SER A 331 22.14 -5.02 23.98
C SER A 331 23.52 -5.57 24.35
N ALA A 332 24.34 -5.90 23.35
CA ALA A 332 25.70 -6.39 23.57
C ALA A 332 26.60 -5.31 24.20
N VAL A 333 26.46 -4.04 23.81
CA VAL A 333 27.15 -2.92 24.45
C VAL A 333 26.73 -2.80 25.92
N ALA A 334 25.44 -2.91 26.23
CA ALA A 334 24.96 -2.85 27.61
C ALA A 334 25.54 -3.98 28.47
N ASP A 335 25.64 -5.20 27.93
CA ASP A 335 26.31 -6.34 28.62
C ASP A 335 27.81 -6.09 28.87
N ILE A 336 28.49 -5.33 28.01
CA ILE A 336 29.91 -4.99 28.19
C ILE A 336 30.09 -3.85 29.20
N PHE A 337 29.12 -2.93 29.26
CA PHE A 337 29.14 -1.79 30.16
C PHE A 337 28.77 -2.19 31.59
N ASP A 338 27.81 -3.09 31.77
CA ASP A 338 27.42 -3.69 33.05
C ASP A 338 28.44 -4.79 33.41
N ARG A 339 29.55 -4.41 34.05
CA ARG A 339 30.71 -5.30 34.26
C ARG A 339 30.45 -6.27 35.41
N ASP A 340 29.71 -5.84 36.43
CA ASP A 340 29.37 -6.67 37.58
C ASP A 340 28.07 -7.47 37.39
N GLY A 341 27.30 -7.19 36.35
CA GLY A 341 26.09 -7.92 35.98
C GLY A 341 24.90 -7.61 36.89
N ASP A 342 24.93 -6.48 37.60
CA ASP A 342 23.88 -6.10 38.55
C ASP A 342 22.59 -5.58 37.86
N GLY A 343 22.62 -5.42 36.53
CA GLY A 343 21.51 -4.94 35.71
C GLY A 343 21.44 -3.41 35.60
N TYR A 344 22.37 -2.71 36.26
CA TYR A 344 22.58 -1.28 36.19
C TYR A 344 23.95 -0.99 35.58
N ILE A 345 24.13 0.23 35.10
CA ILE A 345 25.41 0.71 34.60
C ILE A 345 25.73 1.94 35.42
N ASP A 346 26.74 1.84 36.28
CA ASP A 346 27.17 2.99 37.07
C ASP A 346 28.08 3.93 36.26
N TYR A 347 28.30 5.13 36.81
CA TYR A 347 29.14 6.12 36.13
C TYR A 347 30.58 5.65 35.90
N TYR A 348 31.16 4.89 36.82
CA TYR A 348 32.54 4.41 36.72
C TYR A 348 32.67 3.36 35.63
N GLU A 349 31.73 2.40 35.57
CA GLU A 349 31.62 1.40 34.53
C GLU A 349 31.44 2.03 33.15
N PHE A 350 30.54 3.01 33.04
CA PHE A 350 30.28 3.76 31.81
C PHE A 350 31.54 4.45 31.28
N VAL A 351 32.33 5.09 32.16
CA VAL A 351 33.57 5.76 31.77
C VAL A 351 34.69 4.77 31.47
N ALA A 352 34.80 3.69 32.24
CA ALA A 352 35.82 2.67 32.05
C ALA A 352 35.66 1.97 30.69
N ALA A 353 34.43 1.59 30.32
CA ALA A 353 34.13 0.98 29.04
C ALA A 353 34.44 1.91 27.84
N LEU A 354 34.21 3.22 27.99
CA LEU A 354 34.49 4.23 26.95
C LEU A 354 35.96 4.67 26.89
N HIS A 355 36.72 4.52 27.99
CA HIS A 355 38.13 4.91 28.09
C HIS A 355 39.00 3.79 28.69
N PRO A 356 39.31 2.74 27.91
CA PRO A 356 40.08 1.59 28.41
C PRO A 356 41.50 1.96 28.88
N ASN A 357 42.12 2.97 28.26
CA ASN A 357 43.49 3.39 28.57
C ASN A 357 43.56 4.46 29.69
N LYS A 358 42.48 4.68 30.45
CA LYS A 358 42.48 5.51 31.66
C LYS A 358 42.78 4.69 32.91
N ASP A 359 43.86 3.90 32.90
CA ASP A 359 44.45 3.31 34.11
C ASP A 359 45.05 4.35 35.10
N ALA A 360 44.63 5.62 35.00
CA ALA A 360 45.23 6.78 35.65
C ALA A 360 44.34 7.42 36.73
N TYR A 361 43.57 6.62 37.47
CA TYR A 361 42.96 7.08 38.72
C TYR A 361 43.14 6.03 39.82
N LYS A 362 44.41 5.82 40.20
CA LYS A 362 44.72 5.38 41.56
C LYS A 362 44.24 6.45 42.54
N PRO A 363 43.83 6.09 43.78
CA PRO A 363 43.61 7.07 44.84
C PRO A 363 44.85 7.95 44.99
N LEU A 364 44.68 9.28 44.96
CA LEU A 364 45.76 10.27 45.14
C LEU A 364 46.59 9.89 46.36
N THR A 365 47.89 9.66 46.16
CA THR A 365 48.82 9.42 47.28
C THR A 365 48.92 10.70 48.11
N ASP A 366 49.35 10.57 49.37
CA ASP A 366 49.55 11.76 50.20
C ASP A 366 50.62 12.71 49.62
N ALA A 367 51.54 12.20 48.80
CA ALA A 367 52.49 13.01 48.03
C ALA A 367 51.77 13.87 46.97
N ASP A 368 50.84 13.28 46.21
CA ASP A 368 50.07 13.99 45.17
C ASP A 368 49.19 15.09 45.78
N LYS A 369 48.55 14.81 46.93
CA LYS A 369 47.75 15.83 47.67
C LYS A 369 48.61 16.99 48.17
N ILE A 370 49.84 16.70 48.60
CA ILE A 370 50.79 17.73 49.03
C ILE A 370 51.21 18.59 47.83
N GLU A 371 51.54 17.97 46.70
CA GLU A 371 51.95 18.68 45.48
C GLU A 371 50.85 19.59 44.95
N ASP A 372 49.60 19.11 44.91
CA ASP A 372 48.43 19.89 44.48
C ASP A 372 48.19 21.11 45.39
N GLU A 373 48.28 20.93 46.71
CA GLU A 373 48.12 22.03 47.67
C GLU A 373 49.25 23.05 47.55
N VAL A 374 50.50 22.59 47.42
CA VAL A 374 51.68 23.45 47.25
C VAL A 374 51.54 24.29 45.98
N THR A 375 51.21 23.66 44.86
CA THR A 375 51.01 24.34 43.58
C THR A 375 49.89 25.37 43.67
N ARG A 376 48.74 25.00 44.26
CA ARG A 376 47.59 25.89 44.41
C ARG A 376 47.90 27.10 45.29
N GLN A 377 48.62 26.87 46.39
CA GLN A 377 48.99 27.95 47.30
C GLN A 377 49.98 28.88 46.61
N VAL A 378 51.09 28.38 46.07
CA VAL A 378 52.13 29.18 45.40
C VAL A 378 51.56 30.00 44.25
N ALA A 379 50.59 29.47 43.51
CA ALA A 379 49.92 30.19 42.42
C ALA A 379 49.23 31.51 42.84
N LYS A 380 48.92 31.71 44.15
CA LYS A 380 48.38 32.98 44.65
C LYS A 380 49.42 34.11 44.74
N CYS A 381 50.70 33.81 44.55
CA CYS A 381 51.78 34.81 44.52
C CYS A 381 51.59 35.78 43.34
N LYS A 382 51.65 37.09 43.61
CA LYS A 382 51.49 38.18 42.62
C LYS A 382 52.81 38.90 42.28
N CYS A 383 53.94 38.45 42.82
CA CYS A 383 55.25 39.02 42.48
C CYS A 383 55.57 38.89 40.98
N ALA A 384 56.33 39.85 40.43
CA ALA A 384 56.82 39.79 39.04
C ALA A 384 57.68 38.53 38.78
N LYS A 385 58.50 38.13 39.76
CA LYS A 385 59.09 36.80 39.85
C LYS A 385 58.29 36.00 40.87
N ARG A 386 57.51 35.00 40.43
CA ARG A 386 56.68 34.16 41.32
C ARG A 386 57.54 33.48 42.38
N PHE A 387 57.00 33.32 43.58
CA PHE A 387 57.64 32.57 44.66
C PHE A 387 57.92 31.15 44.18
N GLN A 388 59.19 30.76 44.14
CA GLN A 388 59.61 29.46 43.59
C GLN A 388 59.51 28.38 44.66
N VAL A 389 58.95 27.23 44.30
CA VAL A 389 58.95 26.05 45.17
C VAL A 389 59.33 24.85 44.33
N GLU A 390 60.36 24.12 44.76
CA GLU A 390 60.88 22.94 44.05
C GLU A 390 60.79 21.72 44.95
N GLN A 391 60.19 20.64 44.45
CA GLN A 391 60.23 19.35 45.12
C GLN A 391 61.55 18.64 44.79
N ILE A 392 62.35 18.37 45.82
CA ILE A 392 63.67 17.75 45.67
C ILE A 392 63.62 16.24 45.99
N GLY A 393 62.58 15.80 46.70
CA GLY A 393 62.32 14.38 46.95
C GLY A 393 60.98 14.17 47.65
N GLU A 394 60.64 12.92 47.97
CA GLU A 394 59.42 12.59 48.72
C GLU A 394 59.37 13.40 50.02
N ASN A 395 58.30 14.19 50.18
CA ASN A 395 58.10 15.07 51.33
C ASN A 395 59.20 16.11 51.58
N LYS A 396 60.07 16.44 50.60
CA LYS A 396 61.16 17.43 50.74
C LYS A 396 61.05 18.53 49.69
N TYR A 397 60.87 19.77 50.16
CA TYR A 397 60.64 20.93 49.31
C TYR A 397 61.64 22.06 49.62
N ARG A 398 62.05 22.77 48.58
CA ARG A 398 62.79 24.03 48.65
C ARG A 398 61.81 25.16 48.42
N PHE A 399 61.83 26.17 49.28
CA PHE A 399 60.91 27.32 49.19
C PHE A 399 61.71 28.62 49.02
N GLY A 400 61.36 29.41 47.99
CA GLY A 400 62.02 30.65 47.60
C GLY A 400 63.49 30.45 47.24
N ASP A 401 64.29 31.50 47.42
CA ASP A 401 65.74 31.47 47.20
C ASP A 401 66.51 30.81 48.37
N SER A 402 65.81 30.12 49.30
CA SER A 402 66.43 29.46 50.45
C SER A 402 67.20 28.20 50.03
N GLN A 403 68.44 28.07 50.52
CA GLN A 403 69.22 26.86 50.33
C GLN A 403 68.75 25.68 51.21
N GLN A 404 67.87 25.92 52.19
CA GLN A 404 67.38 24.90 53.12
C GLN A 404 66.24 24.07 52.54
N LEU A 405 66.37 22.74 52.61
CA LEU A 405 65.28 21.81 52.33
C LEU A 405 64.38 21.67 53.54
N ARG A 406 63.07 21.75 53.33
CA ARG A 406 62.05 21.61 54.37
C ARG A 406 61.24 20.35 54.14
N LEU A 407 60.93 19.65 55.22
CA LEU A 407 60.00 18.53 55.18
C LEU A 407 58.57 19.05 55.10
N VAL A 408 57.76 18.45 54.24
CA VAL A 408 56.35 18.78 54.04
C VAL A 408 55.53 17.51 54.21
N ARG A 409 54.44 17.58 54.97
CA ARG A 409 53.54 16.43 55.22
C ARG A 409 52.10 16.89 55.22
N ILE A 410 51.18 15.96 55.02
CA ILE A 410 49.76 16.19 55.24
C ILE A 410 49.34 15.60 56.60
N LEU A 411 48.60 16.38 57.40
CA LEU A 411 48.03 15.92 58.66
C LEU A 411 46.60 16.46 58.78
N ARG A 412 45.62 15.57 58.94
CA ARG A 412 44.18 15.93 59.00
C ARG A 412 43.79 16.90 57.87
N SER A 413 44.16 16.55 56.63
CA SER A 413 43.90 17.32 55.42
C SER A 413 44.57 18.70 55.31
N THR A 414 45.49 19.04 56.21
CA THR A 414 46.28 20.28 56.16
C THR A 414 47.71 19.97 55.79
N VAL A 415 48.27 20.69 54.79
CA VAL A 415 49.67 20.57 54.41
C VAL A 415 50.54 21.43 55.32
N MET A 416 51.54 20.80 55.91
CA MET A 416 52.37 21.35 56.98
C MET A 416 53.85 21.33 56.58
N VAL A 417 54.54 22.45 56.78
CA VAL A 417 55.97 22.64 56.51
C VAL A 417 56.75 22.64 57.83
N ARG A 418 57.89 21.95 57.86
CA ARG A 418 58.79 21.92 59.03
C ARG A 418 59.56 23.24 59.16
N VAL A 419 59.46 23.87 60.33
CA VAL A 419 60.18 25.10 60.69
C VAL A 419 60.87 24.93 62.05
N GLY A 420 62.19 24.69 62.03
CA GLY A 420 62.98 24.45 63.24
C GLY A 420 62.47 23.24 64.05
N GLY A 421 62.08 23.49 65.31
CA GLY A 421 61.55 22.47 66.23
C GLY A 421 60.08 22.09 66.01
N GLY A 422 59.32 22.82 65.17
CA GLY A 422 57.87 22.67 65.01
C GLY A 422 57.40 22.46 63.56
N TRP A 423 56.08 22.30 63.41
CA TRP A 423 55.39 22.25 62.12
C TRP A 423 54.46 23.45 61.99
N MET A 424 54.40 24.06 60.82
CA MET A 424 53.58 25.23 60.51
C MET A 424 52.72 24.92 59.27
N ALA A 425 51.50 25.43 59.20
CA ALA A 425 50.66 25.23 58.03
C ALA A 425 51.29 25.94 56.81
N LEU A 426 51.09 25.36 55.61
CA LEU A 426 51.74 25.87 54.39
C LEU A 426 51.31 27.30 54.04
N ASP A 427 50.04 27.64 54.27
CA ASP A 427 49.52 29.00 54.10
C ASP A 427 50.20 29.99 55.03
N GLU A 428 50.30 29.68 56.33
CA GLU A 428 51.00 30.50 57.32
C GLU A 428 52.49 30.64 56.99
N PHE A 429 53.11 29.57 56.50
CA PHE A 429 54.49 29.58 56.05
C PHE A 429 54.67 30.53 54.87
N LEU A 430 53.79 30.49 53.87
CA LEU A 430 53.86 31.36 52.70
C LEU A 430 53.58 32.83 53.06
N VAL A 431 52.67 33.14 54.00
CA VAL A 431 52.48 34.53 54.47
C VAL A 431 53.76 35.13 55.04
N LYS A 432 54.63 34.32 55.66
CA LYS A 432 55.89 34.82 56.24
C LYS A 432 57.05 34.90 55.25
N ASN A 433 56.97 34.22 54.12
CA ASN A 433 58.12 33.99 53.23
C ASN A 433 57.88 34.43 51.77
N ASP A 434 56.64 34.49 51.31
CA ASP A 434 56.25 35.03 50.00
C ASP A 434 56.14 36.57 50.10
N PRO A 435 57.00 37.36 49.42
CA PRO A 435 57.07 38.81 49.62
C PRO A 435 55.80 39.60 49.28
N CYS A 436 54.83 39.00 48.59
CA CYS A 436 53.56 39.65 48.21
C CYS A 436 52.35 39.25 49.07
N ARG A 437 52.59 38.50 50.15
CA ARG A 437 51.60 38.14 51.16
C ARG A 437 51.97 38.78 52.49
#